data_AF-A0A7C5IDD2-F1
#
_entry.id   AF-A0A7C5IDD2-F1
#
_cell.length_a   1.000
_cell.length_b   1.000
_cell.length_c   1.000
_cell.angle_alpha   90.00
_cell.angle_beta   90.00
_cell.angle_gamma   90.00
#
_symmetry.space_group_name_H-M   'P 1'
#
loop_
_entity.id
_entity.type
_entity.pdbx_description
1 polymer ?
#
loop_
_entity_poly.entity_id
_entity_poly.type
_entity_poly.pdbx_seq_one_letter_code
_entity_poly.pdbx_strand_id
1 'polypeptide(L)' 'MPYVEVREIVPCSRDKVYPILKDMEKYPEFMPDLVSVEVLGREGNTTVTKWVSNVD' A
#
# COMPACT_ATOMS: atom_id res chain seq x y z
N MET A 1 1.93 4.52 20.89
CA MET A 1 2.47 4.81 19.55
C MET A 1 2.01 6.20 19.15
N PRO A 2 2.83 7.02 18.49
CA PRO A 2 2.41 8.32 17.97
C PRO A 2 1.38 8.15 16.85
N TYR A 3 0.52 9.16 16.67
CA TYR A 3 -0.37 9.27 15.52
C TYR A 3 0.27 10.19 14.47
N VAL A 4 0.29 9.75 13.22
CA VAL A 4 0.82 10.50 12.08
C VAL A 4 -0.25 10.49 10.98
N GLU A 5 -0.49 11.65 10.35
CA GLU A 5 -1.43 11.80 9.24
C GLU A 5 -0.79 12.63 8.13
N VAL A 6 -0.99 12.19 6.88
CA VAL A 6 -0.53 12.86 5.66
C VAL A 6 -1.71 12.96 4.68
N ARG A 7 -1.82 14.08 3.96
CA ARG A 7 -2.85 14.31 2.93
C ARG A 7 -2.20 14.87 1.68
N GLU A 8 -2.53 14.27 0.54
CA GLU A 8 -2.02 14.68 -0.78
C GLU A 8 -3.14 14.68 -1.82
N ILE A 9 -3.06 15.57 -2.81
CA ILE A 9 -4.02 15.66 -3.91
C ILE A 9 -3.56 14.78 -5.07
N VAL A 10 -4.36 13.79 -5.43
CA VAL A 10 -4.14 12.96 -6.63
C VAL A 10 -5.14 13.40 -7.72
N PRO A 11 -4.69 13.97 -8.86
CA PRO A 11 -5.57 14.45 -9.93
C PRO A 11 -6.10 13.29 -10.79
N CYS A 12 -6.79 12.34 -10.16
CA CYS A 12 -7.35 11.16 -10.80
C CYS A 12 -8.69 10.79 -10.15
N SER A 13 -9.59 10.17 -10.92
CA SER A 13 -10.88 9.72 -10.41
C SER A 13 -10.72 8.53 -9.47
N ARG A 14 -11.56 8.45 -8.43
CA ARG A 14 -11.40 7.47 -7.34
C ARG A 14 -11.50 6.03 -7.80
N ASP A 15 -12.35 5.78 -8.80
CA ASP A 15 -12.55 4.50 -9.48
C ASP A 15 -11.30 4.01 -10.23
N LYS A 16 -10.44 4.93 -10.68
CA LYS A 16 -9.16 4.62 -11.32
C LYS A 16 -8.02 4.47 -10.33
N VAL A 17 -8.03 5.24 -9.24
CA VAL A 17 -6.99 5.18 -8.20
C VAL A 17 -7.11 3.89 -7.38
N TYR A 18 -8.33 3.52 -6.98
CA TYR A 18 -8.52 2.41 -6.05
C TYR A 18 -7.95 1.05 -6.54
N PRO A 19 -8.11 0.64 -7.81
CA PRO A 19 -7.50 -0.59 -8.31
C PRO A 19 -5.97 -0.61 -8.20
N ILE A 20 -5.31 0.54 -8.38
CA ILE A 20 -3.85 0.69 -8.24
C ILE A 20 -3.45 0.52 -6.77
N LEU A 21 -4.16 1.17 -5.85
CA LEU A 21 -3.91 1.02 -4.41
C LEU A 21 -4.22 -0.39 -3.89
N LYS A 22 -5.22 -1.07 -4.47
CA LYS A 22 -5.57 -2.45 -4.08
C LYS A 22 -4.48 -3.47 -4.44
N ASP A 23 -3.64 -3.13 -5.41
CA ASP A 23 -2.53 -3.96 -5.90
C ASP A 23 -1.25 -3.75 -5.06
N MET A 24 -1.33 -4.11 -3.78
CA MET A 24 -0.31 -3.81 -2.76
C MET A 24 1.05 -4.45 -3.04
N GLU A 25 1.10 -5.52 -3.84
CA GLU A 25 2.34 -6.22 -4.20
C GLU A 25 3.27 -5.34 -5.06
N LYS A 26 2.72 -4.33 -5.73
CA LYS A 26 3.49 -3.34 -6.50
C LYS A 26 4.04 -2.18 -5.68
N TYR A 27 3.67 -2.06 -4.42
CA TYR A 27 4.09 -0.91 -3.60
C TYR A 27 5.62 -0.72 -3.53
N PRO A 28 6.47 -1.77 -3.49
CA PRO A 28 7.93 -1.60 -3.57
C PRO A 28 8.42 -0.86 -4.83
N GLU A 29 7.65 -0.86 -5.93
CA GLU A 29 7.98 -0.10 -7.14
C GLU A 29 7.82 1.42 -6.93
N PHE A 30 7.03 1.83 -5.94
CA PHE A 30 6.66 3.24 -5.69
C PHE A 30 7.15 3.77 -4.33
N MET A 31 7.45 2.89 -3.39
CA MET A 31 7.86 3.22 -2.02
C MET A 31 9.33 2.80 -1.81
N PRO A 32 10.30 3.72 -1.93
CA PRO A 32 11.73 3.38 -1.92
C PRO A 32 12.19 2.62 -0.68
N ASP A 33 11.61 2.91 0.49
CA ASP A 33 11.97 2.29 1.76
C ASP A 33 11.24 0.95 1.99
N LEU A 34 10.35 0.55 1.09
CA LEU A 34 9.62 -0.71 1.18
C LEU A 34 10.33 -1.79 0.37
N VAL A 35 10.92 -2.76 1.07
CA VAL A 35 11.69 -3.85 0.45
C VAL A 35 10.77 -4.86 -0.21
N SER A 36 9.71 -5.30 0.46
CA SER A 36 8.74 -6.25 -0.12
C SER A 36 7.37 -6.22 0.54
N VAL A 37 6.37 -6.63 -0.24
CA VAL A 37 5.01 -6.94 0.22
C VAL A 37 4.62 -8.31 -0.30
N GLU A 38 4.19 -9.19 0.61
CA GLU A 38 3.67 -10.52 0.29
C GLU A 38 2.21 -10.62 0.72
N VAL A 39 1.32 -11.03 -0.19
CA VAL A 39 -0.09 -11.27 0.14
C VAL A 39 -0.23 -12.67 0.74
N LEU A 40 -0.61 -12.72 2.02
CA LEU A 40 -0.85 -13.97 2.74
C LEU A 40 -2.26 -14.52 2.51
N GLY A 41 -3.23 -13.65 2.19
CA GLY A 41 -4.60 -14.05 1.92
C GLY A 41 -5.49 -12.90 1.47
N ARG A 42 -6.51 -13.22 0.68
CA ARG A 42 -7.58 -12.31 0.25
C ARG A 42 -8.93 -12.96 0.53
N GLU A 43 -9.75 -12.30 1.34
CA GLU A 43 -11.08 -12.77 1.72
C GLU A 43 -12.08 -11.63 1.61
N GLY A 44 -12.98 -11.70 0.61
CA GLY A 44 -13.96 -10.66 0.35
C GLY A 44 -13.32 -9.27 0.14
N ASN A 45 -13.56 -8.36 1.09
CA ASN A 45 -13.05 -7.00 1.07
C ASN A 45 -11.79 -6.81 1.94
N THR A 46 -11.20 -7.91 2.42
CA THR A 46 -10.03 -7.90 3.30
C THR A 46 -8.83 -8.55 2.61
N THR A 47 -7.65 -8.00 2.86
CA THR A 47 -6.37 -8.57 2.41
C THR A 47 -5.42 -8.58 3.59
N VAL A 48 -4.77 -9.71 3.85
CA VAL A 48 -3.72 -9.84 4.86
C VAL A 48 -2.38 -9.88 4.13
N THR A 49 -1.47 -9.01 4.55
CA THR A 49 -0.17 -8.82 3.90
C THR A 49 0.97 -8.81 4.91
N LYS A 50 2.11 -9.38 4.53
CA LYS A 50 3.38 -9.29 5.25
C LYS A 50 4.29 -8.28 4.55
N TRP A 51 4.88 -7.37 5.33
CA TRP A 51 5.68 -6.26 4.83
C TRP A 51 7.09 -6.34 5.38
N VAL A 52 8.09 -6.02 4.55
CA VAL A 52 9.48 -5.81 4.95
C VAL A 52 9.88 -4.42 4.48
N SER A 53 10.27 -3.56 5.41
CA SER A 53 10.71 -2.18 5.15
C SER A 53 12.12 -1.97 5.67
N ASN A 54 12.87 -1.09 5.01
CA ASN A 54 14.10 -0.54 5.56
C ASN A 54 13.72 0.62 6.49
N VAL A 55 14.07 0.51 7.77
CA VAL A 55 13.72 1.50 8.81
C VAL A 55 14.97 2.08 9.49
N ASP A 56 16.12 1.93 8.83
CA ASP A 56 17.40 2.50 9.24
C ASP A 56 17.39 4.04 9.25
#